data_AF-A0A9X0D4Z7-F1
#
_entry.id   AF-A0A9X0D4Z7-F1
#
_cell.length_a   1.000
_cell.length_b   1.000
_cell.length_c   1.000
_cell.angle_alpha   90.00
_cell.angle_beta   90.00
_cell.angle_gamma   90.00
#
_symmetry.space_group_name_H-M   'P 1'
#
loop_
_entity.id
_entity.type
_entity.pdbx_description
1 polymer ?
#
loop_
_entity_poly.entity_id
_entity_poly.type
_entity_poly.pdbx_seq_one_letter_code
_entity_poly.pdbx_strand_id
1 'polypeptide(L)' 'MAYDLLQQEQSSGSIVTFCEKFDDMLGGGVPVGKITEFCGAPGIGKTQIGMQLAVDVQIPDEFGDLMERPFT' A
#
# COMPACT_ATOMS: atom_id res chain seq x y z
N MET A 1 4.55 22.46 16.39
CA MET A 1 4.50 22.69 14.93
C MET A 1 5.29 21.65 14.15
N ALA A 2 6.63 21.59 14.20
CA ALA A 2 7.38 20.56 13.45
C ALA A 2 7.12 19.13 13.97
N TYR A 3 7.02 18.95 15.30
CA TYR A 3 6.74 17.64 15.90
C TYR A 3 5.33 17.12 15.56
N ASP A 4 4.33 17.99 15.59
CA ASP A 4 2.94 17.64 15.27
C ASP A 4 2.79 17.19 13.80
N LEU A 5 3.50 17.86 12.88
CA LEU A 5 3.55 17.47 11.47
C LEU A 5 4.16 16.07 11.29
N LEU A 6 5.27 15.78 11.99
CA LEU A 6 5.91 14.46 11.94
C LEU A 6 5.01 13.35 12.50
N GLN A 7 4.24 13.65 13.56
CA GLN A 7 3.27 12.69 14.11
C GLN A 7 2.13 12.41 13.12
N GLN A 8 1.65 13.45 12.42
CA GLN A 8 0.62 13.28 11.41
C GLN A 8 1.10 12.44 10.21
N GLU A 9 2.34 12.64 9.77
CA GLU A 9 2.95 11.81 8.71
C GLU A 9 3.11 10.34 9.12
N GLN A 10 3.40 10.06 10.39
CA GLN A 10 3.51 8.68 10.91
C GLN A 10 2.15 8.01 11.12
N SER A 11 1.07 8.78 11.21
CA SER A 11 -0.29 8.26 11.39
C SER A 11 -0.99 7.90 10.07
N SER A 12 -0.37 8.17 8.92
CA SER A 12 -0.97 7.88 7.62
C SER A 12 -0.86 6.38 7.31
N GLY A 13 -1.98 5.73 7.01
CA GLY A 13 -2.03 4.31 6.66
C GLY A 13 -1.48 3.99 5.27
N SER A 14 -1.63 2.74 4.85
CA SER A 14 -1.23 2.23 3.54
C SER A 14 -2.36 1.45 2.88
N ILE A 15 -2.36 1.42 1.54
CA ILE A 15 -3.22 0.54 0.75
C ILE A 15 -2.46 -0.77 0.53
N VAL A 16 -2.95 -1.86 1.11
CA VAL A 16 -2.38 -3.21 0.94
C VAL A 16 -2.64 -3.69 -0.49
N THR A 17 -1.61 -4.23 -1.15
CA THR A 17 -1.69 -4.70 -2.55
C THR A 17 -2.11 -6.16 -2.68
N PHE A 18 -2.30 -6.83 -1.54
CA PHE A 18 -2.60 -8.26 -1.41
C PHE A 18 -1.53 -9.14 -2.06
N CYS A 19 -0.30 -8.62 -2.10
CA CYS A 19 0.88 -9.32 -2.56
C CYS A 19 1.93 -9.16 -1.47
N GLU A 20 1.97 -10.10 -0.52
CA GLU A 20 2.82 -10.08 0.68
C GLU A 20 4.25 -9.58 0.37
N LYS A 21 4.91 -10.14 -0.64
CA LYS A 21 6.29 -9.73 -1.01
C LYS A 21 6.39 -8.28 -1.48
N PHE A 22 5.35 -7.77 -2.13
CA PHE A 22 5.31 -6.40 -2.63
C PHE A 22 4.94 -5.43 -1.51
N ASP A 23 4.02 -5.82 -0.65
CA ASP A 23 3.65 -5.07 0.56
C ASP A 23 4.85 -4.94 1.50
N ASP A 24 5.57 -6.04 1.76
CA ASP A 24 6.84 -6.06 2.50
C ASP A 24 7.88 -5.11 1.90
N MET A 25 8.03 -5.12 0.58
CA MET A 25 8.97 -4.25 -0.13
C MET A 25 8.60 -2.77 0.03
N LEU A 26 7.31 -2.45 0.13
CA LEU A 26 6.79 -1.10 0.31
C LEU A 26 6.69 -0.69 1.80
N GLY A 27 6.89 -1.63 2.72
CA GLY A 27 6.77 -1.39 4.17
C GLY A 27 5.33 -1.46 4.68
N GLY A 28 4.53 -2.39 4.17
CA GLY A 28 3.11 -2.59 4.53
C GLY A 28 2.12 -2.09 3.46
N GLY A 29 2.56 -1.91 2.21
CA GLY A 29 1.72 -1.45 1.10
C GLY A 29 1.96 0.00 0.66
N VAL A 30 1.10 0.53 -0.22
CA VAL A 30 1.29 1.86 -0.82
C VAL A 30 0.88 2.97 0.16
N PRO A 31 1.77 3.90 0.53
CA PRO A 31 1.49 4.89 1.58
C PRO A 31 0.43 5.92 1.15
N VAL A 32 -0.54 6.16 2.03
CA VAL A 32 -1.55 7.22 1.86
C VAL A 32 -0.94 8.58 2.19
N GLY A 33 -1.38 9.63 1.50
CA GLY A 33 -0.89 11.00 1.71
C GLY A 33 0.46 11.30 1.06
N LYS A 34 1.03 10.34 0.31
CA LYS A 34 2.30 10.48 -0.43
C LYS A 34 2.10 10.12 -1.90
N ILE A 35 2.93 10.69 -2.77
CA ILE A 35 2.97 10.33 -4.19
C ILE A 35 3.91 9.12 -4.34
N THR A 36 3.38 8.04 -4.92
CA THR A 36 4.15 6.83 -5.26
C THR A 36 4.17 6.63 -6.77
N GLU A 37 5.35 6.50 -7.37
CA GLU A 37 5.52 6.32 -8.82
C GLU A 37 6.05 4.92 -9.14
N PHE A 38 5.33 4.17 -9.98
CA PHE A 38 5.79 2.88 -10.50
C PHE A 38 6.44 3.04 -11.88
N CYS A 39 7.77 2.94 -11.94
CA CYS A 39 8.56 3.16 -13.15
C CYS A 39 9.06 1.87 -13.83
N GLY A 40 9.23 1.91 -15.15
CA GLY A 40 9.99 0.90 -15.91
C GLY A 40 9.41 0.57 -17.28
N ALA A 41 9.94 -0.47 -17.94
CA ALA A 41 9.64 -0.82 -19.34
C ALA A 41 8.16 -1.17 -19.61
N PRO A 42 7.66 -1.09 -20.85
CA PRO A 42 6.33 -1.59 -21.21
C PRO A 42 6.15 -3.07 -20.83
N GLY A 43 4.97 -3.45 -20.35
CA GLY A 43 4.65 -4.84 -19.99
C GLY A 43 5.04 -5.30 -18.58
N ILE A 44 5.74 -4.49 -17.78
CA ILE A 44 6.14 -4.89 -16.41
C ILE A 44 5.02 -4.86 -15.35
N GLY A 45 3.78 -4.55 -15.75
CA GLY A 45 2.64 -4.54 -14.82
C GLY A 45 2.25 -3.19 -14.20
N LYS A 46 2.82 -2.04 -14.63
CA LYS A 46 2.46 -0.70 -14.11
C LYS A 46 0.95 -0.39 -14.17
N THR A 47 0.30 -0.71 -15.28
CA THR A 47 -1.16 -0.49 -15.41
C THR A 47 -1.93 -1.49 -14.56
N GLN A 48 -1.42 -2.73 -14.40
CA GLN A 48 -2.05 -3.75 -13.59
C GLN A 48 -2.03 -3.38 -12.10
N ILE A 49 -0.90 -2.88 -11.57
CA ILE A 49 -0.83 -2.42 -10.19
C ILE A 49 -1.74 -1.20 -9.96
N GLY A 50 -1.83 -0.28 -10.92
CA GLY A 50 -2.76 0.86 -10.81
C GLY A 50 -4.23 0.44 -10.77
N MET A 51 -4.61 -0.57 -11.55
CA MET A 51 -5.97 -1.14 -11.50
C MET A 51 -6.23 -1.91 -10.20
N GLN A 52 -5.26 -2.68 -9.71
CA GLN A 52 -5.34 -3.43 -8.46
C GLN A 52 -5.55 -2.47 -7.28
N LEU A 53 -4.72 -1.43 -7.16
CA LEU A 53 -4.86 -0.39 -6.12
C LEU A 53 -6.20 0.34 -6.16
N ALA A 54 -6.80 0.53 -7.33
CA ALA A 54 -8.11 1.16 -7.47
C ALA A 54 -9.25 0.31 -6.89
N VAL A 55 -9.04 -1.01 -6.77
CA VAL A 55 -9.97 -1.93 -6.13
C VAL A 55 -9.60 -2.12 -4.65
N ASP A 56 -8.32 -2.31 -4.36
CA ASP A 56 -7.83 -2.59 -2.99
C ASP A 56 -8.17 -1.49 -2.00
N VAL A 57 -8.14 -0.23 -2.44
CA VAL A 57 -8.51 0.94 -1.60
C VAL A 57 -9.95 0.89 -1.08
N GLN A 58 -10.80 0.07 -1.70
CA GLN A 58 -12.21 -0.09 -1.31
C GLN A 58 -12.40 -1.20 -0.28
N ILE A 59 -11.35 -1.99 0.02
CA ILE A 59 -11.41 -3.07 0.99
C ILE A 59 -11.24 -2.50 2.40
N PRO A 60 -12.13 -2.82 3.35
CA PRO A 60 -11.99 -2.35 4.73
C PRO A 60 -10.72 -2.89 5.39
N ASP A 61 -10.13 -2.09 6.28
CA ASP A 61 -8.89 -2.42 6.99
C ASP A 61 -9.00 -3.76 7.75
N GLU A 62 -10.18 -4.11 8.26
CA GLU A 62 -10.39 -5.39 8.97
C GLU A 62 -10.16 -6.62 8.08
N PHE A 63 -10.22 -6.47 6.76
CA PHE A 63 -10.00 -7.54 5.79
C PHE A 63 -8.62 -7.51 5.14
N GLY A 64 -7.91 -6.37 5.18
CA GLY A 64 -6.51 -6.28 4.76
C GLY A 64 -5.60 -7.14 5.64
N ASP A 65 -5.76 -7.02 6.97
CA ASP A 65 -4.98 -7.77 7.96
C ASP A 65 -5.25 -9.28 7.98
N LEU A 66 -6.41 -9.72 7.49
CA LEU A 66 -6.77 -11.14 7.48
C LEU A 66 -5.99 -11.96 6.45
N MET A 67 -5.37 -11.33 5.44
CA MET A 67 -4.48 -12.00 4.49
C MET A 67 -2.99 -11.92 4.88
N GLU A 68 -2.63 -11.05 5.82
CA GLU A 68 -1.25 -10.90 6.36
C GLU A 68 -0.89 -11.99 7.39
N ARG A 69 -1.86 -12.79 7.86
CA ARG A 69 -1.58 -13.91 8.76
C ARG A 69 -1.37 -15.18 7.95
N PRO A 70 -0.18 -15.80 7.97
CA PRO A 70 -0.01 -17.12 7.38
C PRO A 70 -0.99 -18.07 8.06
N PHE A 71 -1.82 -18.75 7.24
CA PHE A 71 -2.61 -19.90 7.68
C PHE A 71 -1.65 -20.86 8.38
N THR A 72 -1.76 -20.93 9.70
CA THR A 72 -1.11 -21.95 10.53
C THR A 72 -2.04 -23.14 10.68
#